data_AF-A0A957BH23-F1
#
_entry.id   AF-A0A957BH23-F1
#
_cell.length_a   1.000
_cell.length_b   1.000
_cell.length_c   1.000
_cell.angle_alpha   90.00
_cell.angle_beta   90.00
_cell.angle_gamma   90.00
#
_symmetry.space_group_name_H-M   'P 1'
#
loop_
_entity.id
_entity.type
_entity.pdbx_description
1 polymer ?
#
loop_
_entity_poly.entity_id
_entity_poly.type
_entity_poly.pdbx_seq_one_letter_code
_entity_poly.pdbx_strand_id
1 'polypeptide(L)'
;FYARKDTLTPALIGVASHVVYIVTLLTLLEPLGLYALMAADAIKHLTHATISAVLLRQRIGSYGDRNRLLSTGLRTVIAAAGMGLVGWVTLPYLFEAIGAAGLLQKALLTLVSGGLTGGTFLLLAWLLHIEELRWIFSLVRARLRR
;
A
#
# COMPACT_ATOMS: atom_id res chain seq x y z
N PHE A 1 16.92 11.41 -3.88
CA PHE A 1 17.63 12.46 -3.14
C PHE A 1 19.00 11.98 -2.64
N TYR A 2 19.07 10.92 -1.84
CA TYR A 2 20.34 10.37 -1.33
C TYR A 2 21.38 10.03 -2.42
N ALA A 3 20.97 9.39 -3.52
CA ALA A 3 21.86 9.11 -4.65
C ALA A 3 22.47 10.37 -5.30
N ARG A 4 21.85 11.54 -5.08
CA ARG A 4 22.35 12.85 -5.52
C ARG A 4 23.08 13.61 -4.41
N LYS A 5 23.47 12.93 -3.33
CA LYS A 5 24.11 13.50 -2.13
C LYS A 5 23.31 14.61 -1.45
N ASP A 6 21.99 14.63 -1.67
CA ASP A 6 21.07 15.54 -0.98
C ASP A 6 20.36 14.78 0.15
N THR A 7 20.81 15.05 1.38
CA THR A 7 20.28 14.47 2.62
C THR A 7 19.33 15.42 3.35
N LEU A 8 19.45 16.73 3.13
CA LEU A 8 18.64 17.73 3.80
C LEU A 8 17.21 17.74 3.28
N THR A 9 17.01 17.60 1.96
CA THR A 9 15.67 17.64 1.37
C THR A 9 14.78 16.52 1.90
N PRO A 10 15.20 15.23 1.91
CA PRO A 10 14.41 14.16 2.53
C PRO A 10 14.11 14.37 4.02
N ALA A 11 15.09 14.90 4.78
CA ALA A 11 14.91 15.15 6.20
C ALA A 11 13.82 16.21 6.45
N LEU A 12 13.82 17.30 5.69
CA LEU A 12 12.80 18.35 5.80
C LEU A 12 11.41 17.86 5.40
N ILE A 13 11.30 17.02 4.36
CA ILE A 13 10.03 16.39 3.98
C ILE A 13 9.53 15.49 5.12
N GLY A 14 10.44 14.74 5.76
CA GLY A 14 10.15 13.93 6.94
C GLY A 14 9.54 14.75 8.08
N VAL A 15 10.20 15.86 8.45
CA VAL A 15 9.71 16.78 9.48
C VAL A 15 8.34 17.36 9.11
N ALA A 16 8.18 17.88 7.89
CA ALA A 16 6.92 18.44 7.43
C ALA A 16 5.78 17.40 7.47
N SER A 17 6.05 16.17 7.04
CA SER A 17 5.07 15.09 7.09
C SER A 17 4.72 14.71 8.53
N HIS A 18 5.68 14.75 9.45
CA HIS A 18 5.44 14.50 10.87
C HIS A 18 4.59 15.59 11.54
N VAL A 19 4.72 16.85 11.12
CA VAL A 19 3.79 17.91 11.54
C VAL A 19 2.36 17.59 11.07
N VAL A 20 2.19 17.14 9.82
CA VAL A 20 0.88 16.70 9.31
C VAL A 20 0.33 15.52 10.10
N TYR A 21 1.18 14.57 10.50
CA TYR A 21 0.78 13.47 11.39
C TYR A 21 0.18 14.00 12.69
N ILE A 22 0.89 14.89 13.40
CA ILE A 22 0.44 15.42 14.70
C ILE A 22 -0.88 16.17 14.54
N VAL A 23 -0.99 17.04 13.53
CA VAL A 23 -2.22 17.80 13.25
C VAL A 23 -3.40 16.87 12.95
N THR A 24 -3.18 15.87 12.11
CA THR A 24 -4.21 14.88 11.75
C THR A 24 -4.62 14.04 12.96
N LEU A 25 -3.66 13.62 13.78
CA LEU A 25 -3.94 12.86 14.98
C LEU A 25 -4.80 13.65 15.95
N LEU A 26 -4.39 14.89 16.29
CA LEU A 26 -5.12 15.73 17.24
C LEU A 26 -6.54 16.07 16.76
N THR A 27 -6.73 16.24 15.46
CA THR A 27 -8.06 16.53 14.88
C THR A 27 -8.97 15.30 14.82
N LEU A 28 -8.42 14.10 14.62
CA LEU A 28 -9.20 12.86 14.49
C LEU A 28 -9.28 12.05 15.80
N LEU A 29 -8.55 12.44 16.85
CA LEU A 29 -8.49 11.67 18.09
C LEU A 29 -9.86 11.54 18.78
N GLU A 30 -10.62 12.63 18.86
CA GLU A 30 -11.97 12.61 19.44
C GLU A 30 -12.94 11.72 18.64
N PRO A 31 -13.10 11.88 17.31
CA PRO A 31 -14.08 11.10 16.55
C PRO A 31 -13.67 9.64 16.30
N LEU A 32 -12.36 9.32 16.25
CA LEU A 32 -11.88 7.99 15.86
C LEU A 32 -11.13 7.23 16.97
N GLY A 33 -10.87 7.87 18.11
CA GLY A 33 -10.09 7.26 19.20
C GLY A 33 -8.74 6.76 18.72
N LEU A 34 -8.38 5.51 19.09
CA LEU A 34 -7.12 4.90 18.69
C LEU A 34 -6.97 4.70 17.17
N TYR A 35 -8.06 4.61 16.41
CA TYR A 35 -8.00 4.50 14.95
C TYR A 35 -7.44 5.78 14.29
N ALA A 36 -7.48 6.91 14.99
CA ALA A 36 -6.86 8.16 14.54
C ALA A 36 -5.35 8.00 14.30
N LEU A 37 -4.68 7.13 15.05
CA LEU A 37 -3.25 6.83 14.86
C LEU A 37 -2.99 6.21 13.47
N MET A 38 -3.84 5.27 13.06
CA MET A 38 -3.74 4.60 11.76
C MET A 38 -4.03 5.57 10.61
N ALA A 39 -5.08 6.40 10.76
CA ALA A 39 -5.44 7.39 9.76
C ALA A 39 -4.36 8.48 9.61
N ALA A 40 -3.84 8.99 10.73
CA ALA A 40 -2.76 9.97 10.74
C ALA A 40 -1.48 9.41 10.11
N ASP A 41 -1.14 8.15 10.37
CA ASP A 41 0.04 7.52 9.78
C ASP A 41 -0.10 7.33 8.25
N ALA A 42 -1.28 6.90 7.78
CA ALA A 42 -1.57 6.80 6.36
C ALA A 42 -1.46 8.18 5.66
N ILE A 43 -2.06 9.22 6.24
CA ILE A 43 -2.01 10.59 5.71
C ILE A 43 -0.57 11.10 5.68
N LYS A 44 0.19 10.92 6.77
CA LYS A 44 1.64 11.24 6.83
C LYS A 44 2.41 10.60 5.68
N HIS A 45 2.20 9.31 5.43
CA HIS A 45 2.88 8.59 4.36
C HIS A 45 2.49 9.08 2.96
N LEU A 46 1.20 9.37 2.75
CA LEU A 46 0.73 9.98 1.50
C LEU A 46 1.33 11.37 1.28
N THR A 47 1.36 12.22 2.30
CA THR A 47 2.00 13.54 2.25
C THR A 47 3.47 13.41 1.91
N HIS A 48 4.21 12.54 2.62
CA HIS A 48 5.62 12.32 2.39
C HIS A 48 5.91 11.85 0.96
N ALA A 49 5.17 10.84 0.48
CA ALA A 49 5.29 10.32 -0.87
C ALA A 49 4.97 11.38 -1.92
N THR A 50 3.91 12.15 -1.71
CA THR A 50 3.46 13.20 -2.64
C THR A 50 4.48 14.33 -2.73
N ILE A 51 4.95 14.88 -1.61
CA ILE A 51 5.96 15.94 -1.59
C ILE A 51 7.26 15.43 -2.23
N SER A 52 7.69 14.21 -1.88
CA SER A 52 8.87 13.58 -2.49
C SER A 52 8.70 13.44 -4.00
N ALA A 53 7.53 13.01 -4.48
CA ALA A 53 7.22 12.88 -5.89
C ALA A 53 7.07 14.23 -6.61
N VAL A 54 6.65 15.30 -5.96
CA VAL A 54 6.61 16.62 -6.62
C VAL A 54 8.02 17.19 -6.74
N LEU A 55 8.80 17.18 -5.65
CA LEU A 55 10.16 17.72 -5.63
C LEU A 55 11.12 16.94 -6.52
N LEU A 56 11.01 15.61 -6.54
CA LEU A 56 11.83 14.79 -7.42
C LEU A 56 11.51 15.07 -8.89
N ARG A 57 10.22 15.25 -9.24
CA ARG A 57 9.78 15.61 -10.61
C ARG A 57 10.41 16.92 -11.05
N GLN A 58 10.41 17.93 -10.20
CA GLN A 58 11.02 19.23 -10.52
C GLN A 58 12.52 19.11 -10.82
N ARG A 59 13.22 18.15 -10.21
CA ARG A 59 14.67 17.98 -10.38
C ARG A 59 15.08 17.07 -11.54
N ILE A 60 14.21 16.14 -11.96
CA ILE A 60 14.51 15.19 -13.06
C ILE A 60 13.62 15.39 -14.30
N GLY A 61 12.68 16.35 -14.25
CA GLY A 61 11.75 16.67 -15.32
C GLY A 61 10.53 15.75 -15.35
N SER A 62 10.67 14.55 -15.94
CA SER A 62 9.58 13.58 -16.06
C SER A 62 9.95 12.23 -15.46
N TYR A 63 8.95 11.53 -14.93
CA TYR A 63 9.08 10.15 -14.43
C TYR A 63 9.09 9.09 -15.54
N GLY A 64 9.42 9.48 -16.77
CA GLY A 64 9.16 8.68 -17.98
C GLY A 64 7.74 8.92 -18.50
N ASP A 65 7.08 7.85 -18.94
CA ASP A 65 5.73 7.91 -19.51
C ASP A 65 4.66 8.13 -18.42
N ARG A 66 4.11 9.34 -18.38
CA ARG A 66 3.05 9.75 -17.43
C ARG A 66 1.79 8.91 -17.57
N ASN A 67 1.41 8.52 -18.80
CA ASN A 67 0.21 7.74 -19.04
C ASN A 67 0.37 6.32 -18.49
N ARG A 68 1.57 5.76 -18.63
CA ARG A 68 1.91 4.45 -18.05
C ARG A 68 1.80 4.46 -16.53
N LEU A 69 2.36 5.46 -15.86
CA LEU A 69 2.27 5.59 -14.40
C LEU A 69 0.83 5.72 -13.89
N LEU A 70 0.01 6.54 -14.55
CA LEU A 70 -1.40 6.69 -14.18
C LEU A 70 -2.19 5.41 -14.46
N SER A 71 -1.93 4.74 -15.58
CA SER A 71 -2.56 3.45 -15.93
C SER A 71 -2.22 2.36 -14.90
N THR A 72 -0.94 2.20 -14.55
CA THR A 72 -0.50 1.28 -13.50
C THR A 72 -1.14 1.62 -12.16
N GLY A 73 -1.15 2.90 -11.78
CA GLY A 73 -1.77 3.37 -10.54
C GLY A 73 -3.26 3.01 -10.47
N LEU A 74 -4.02 3.31 -11.52
CA LEU A 74 -5.45 2.97 -11.59
C LEU A 74 -5.70 1.47 -11.55
N ARG A 75 -4.93 0.67 -12.30
CA ARG A 75 -5.03 -0.80 -12.26
C ARG A 75 -4.74 -1.34 -10.86
N THR A 76 -3.76 -0.76 -10.16
CA THR A 76 -3.42 -1.13 -8.78
C THR A 76 -4.55 -0.78 -7.82
N VAL A 77 -5.16 0.40 -7.97
CA VAL A 77 -6.33 0.81 -7.17
C VAL A 77 -7.52 -0.12 -7.40
N ILE A 78 -7.79 -0.51 -8.66
CA ILE A 78 -8.86 -1.46 -8.99
C ILE A 78 -8.58 -2.84 -8.36
N ALA A 79 -7.35 -3.34 -8.48
CA ALA A 79 -6.97 -4.61 -7.85
C ALA A 79 -7.10 -4.57 -6.32
N ALA A 80 -6.67 -3.48 -5.68
CA ALA A 80 -6.78 -3.28 -4.25
C ALA A 80 -8.25 -3.16 -3.79
N ALA A 81 -9.09 -2.46 -4.56
CA ALA A 81 -10.52 -2.37 -4.29
C ALA A 81 -11.21 -3.74 -4.40
N GLY A 82 -10.87 -4.53 -5.43
CA GLY A 82 -11.38 -5.89 -5.59
C GLY A 82 -10.94 -6.82 -4.46
N MET A 83 -9.67 -6.73 -4.04
CA MET A 83 -9.17 -7.41 -2.83
C MET A 83 -9.98 -7.04 -1.59
N GLY A 84 -10.22 -5.74 -1.37
CA GLY A 84 -11.00 -5.25 -0.23
C GLY A 84 -12.44 -5.76 -0.25
N LEU A 85 -13.08 -5.77 -1.43
CA LEU A 85 -14.44 -6.29 -1.61
C LEU A 85 -14.52 -7.79 -1.32
N VAL A 86 -13.59 -8.59 -1.85
CA VAL A 86 -13.53 -10.02 -1.54
C VAL A 86 -13.31 -10.25 -0.04
N GLY A 87 -12.41 -9.50 0.59
CA GLY A 87 -12.20 -9.58 2.03
C GLY A 87 -13.46 -9.26 2.82
N TRP A 88 -14.16 -8.18 2.48
CA TRP A 88 -15.39 -7.78 3.16
C TRP A 88 -16.50 -8.83 3.04
N VAL A 89 -16.67 -9.41 1.85
CA VAL A 89 -17.69 -10.45 1.62
C VAL A 89 -17.31 -11.76 2.30
N THR A 90 -16.04 -12.16 2.28
CA THR A 90 -15.62 -13.51 2.72
C THR A 90 -15.37 -13.61 4.22
N LEU A 91 -14.99 -12.51 4.88
CA LEU A 91 -14.61 -12.51 6.29
C LEU A 91 -15.70 -13.05 7.24
N PRO A 92 -17.00 -12.71 7.10
CA PRO A 92 -18.06 -13.24 7.97
C PRO A 92 -18.16 -14.78 7.89
N TYR A 93 -18.11 -15.33 6.68
CA TYR A 93 -18.19 -16.78 6.46
C TYR A 93 -16.96 -17.50 7.02
N LEU A 94 -15.77 -16.92 6.87
CA LEU A 94 -14.55 -17.46 7.46
C LEU A 94 -14.58 -17.42 8.98
N PHE A 95 -15.17 -16.36 9.56
CA PHE A 95 -15.32 -16.22 11.00
C PHE A 95 -16.27 -17.28 11.58
N GLU A 96 -17.39 -17.57 10.89
CA GLU A 96 -18.33 -18.61 11.27
C GLU A 96 -17.71 -20.02 11.16
N ALA A 97 -16.94 -20.28 10.10
CA ALA A 97 -16.36 -21.60 9.86
C ALA A 97 -15.16 -21.93 10.77
N ILE A 98 -14.27 -20.96 11.04
CA ILE A 98 -13.03 -21.19 11.80
C ILE A 98 -13.18 -20.82 13.27
N GLY A 99 -13.99 -19.79 13.56
CA GLY A 99 -14.05 -19.15 14.87
C GLY A 99 -12.84 -18.26 15.18
N ALA A 100 -12.90 -17.54 16.30
CA ALA A 100 -11.82 -16.66 16.76
C ALA A 100 -11.60 -16.72 18.29
N ALA A 101 -11.99 -17.82 18.94
CA ALA A 101 -11.90 -17.95 20.38
C ALA A 101 -10.45 -18.23 20.84
N GLY A 102 -9.73 -19.11 20.13
CA GLY A 102 -8.36 -19.49 20.45
C GLY A 102 -7.29 -18.82 19.59
N LEU A 103 -6.04 -18.81 20.06
CA LEU A 103 -4.88 -18.30 19.30
C LEU A 103 -4.70 -19.03 17.97
N LEU A 104 -4.84 -20.36 17.96
CA LEU A 104 -4.73 -21.17 16.74
C LEU A 104 -5.81 -20.80 15.71
N GLN A 105 -7.06 -20.62 16.16
CA GLN A 105 -8.16 -20.21 15.29
C GLN A 105 -7.93 -18.81 14.72
N LYS A 106 -7.47 -17.85 15.53
CA LYS A 106 -7.10 -16.51 15.06
C LYS A 106 -5.97 -16.55 14.04
N ALA A 107 -4.95 -17.38 14.27
CA ALA A 107 -3.85 -17.55 13.33
C ALA A 107 -4.33 -18.16 12.00
N LEU A 108 -5.15 -19.21 12.05
CA LEU A 108 -5.75 -19.82 10.87
C LEU A 108 -6.65 -18.84 10.11
N LEU A 109 -7.53 -18.13 10.81
CA LEU A 109 -8.41 -17.13 10.22
C LEU A 109 -7.60 -16.03 9.51
N THR A 110 -6.52 -15.55 10.13
CA THR A 110 -5.65 -14.52 9.56
C THR A 110 -4.88 -15.02 8.34
N LEU A 111 -4.34 -16.24 8.40
CA LEU A 111 -3.62 -16.85 7.28
C LEU A 111 -4.53 -17.14 6.09
N VAL A 112 -5.72 -17.69 6.33
CA VAL A 112 -6.68 -18.02 5.28
C VAL A 112 -7.26 -16.75 4.66
N SER A 113 -7.71 -15.79 5.47
CA SER A 113 -8.24 -14.51 4.95
C SER A 113 -7.17 -13.68 4.24
N GLY A 114 -5.96 -13.60 4.82
CA GLY A 114 -4.82 -12.92 4.23
C GLY A 114 -4.36 -13.57 2.92
N GLY A 115 -4.32 -14.90 2.88
CA GLY A 115 -4.01 -15.67 1.67
C GLY A 115 -5.06 -15.49 0.56
N LEU A 116 -6.34 -15.52 0.91
CA LEU A 116 -7.44 -15.34 -0.03
C LEU A 116 -7.46 -13.93 -0.64
N THR A 117 -7.38 -12.91 0.20
CA THR A 117 -7.40 -11.51 -0.23
C THR A 117 -6.10 -11.14 -0.95
N GLY A 118 -4.94 -11.55 -0.44
CA GLY A 118 -3.66 -11.38 -1.12
C GLY A 118 -3.60 -12.10 -2.47
N GLY A 119 -4.13 -13.32 -2.54
CA GLY A 119 -4.28 -14.08 -3.78
C GLY A 119 -5.19 -13.36 -4.78
N THR A 120 -6.28 -12.75 -4.31
CA THR A 120 -7.19 -11.94 -5.13
C THR A 120 -6.48 -10.72 -5.72
N PHE A 121 -5.69 -10.00 -4.90
CA PHE A 121 -4.90 -8.87 -5.41
C PHE A 121 -3.93 -9.32 -6.50
N LEU A 122 -3.19 -10.41 -6.28
CA LEU A 122 -2.24 -10.93 -7.26
C LEU A 122 -2.92 -11.38 -8.55
N LEU A 123 -4.07 -12.06 -8.43
CA LEU A 123 -4.88 -12.49 -9.57
C LEU A 123 -5.41 -11.31 -10.37
N LEU A 124 -5.98 -10.31 -9.71
CA LEU A 124 -6.48 -9.09 -10.37
C LEU A 124 -5.34 -8.28 -10.97
N ALA A 125 -4.20 -8.14 -10.29
CA ALA A 125 -3.03 -7.45 -10.81
C ALA A 125 -2.47 -8.16 -12.07
N TRP A 126 -2.50 -9.50 -12.10
CA TRP A 126 -2.14 -10.29 -13.26
C TRP A 126 -3.14 -10.10 -14.41
N LEU A 127 -4.45 -10.20 -14.13
CA LEU A 127 -5.53 -10.03 -15.12
C LEU A 127 -5.57 -8.61 -15.69
N LEU A 128 -5.32 -7.61 -14.86
CA LEU A 128 -5.18 -6.20 -15.23
C LEU A 128 -3.83 -5.90 -15.86
N HIS A 129 -3.02 -6.90 -16.16
CA HIS A 129 -1.84 -6.73 -17.00
C HIS A 129 -0.79 -5.76 -16.42
N ILE A 130 -0.68 -5.66 -15.09
CA ILE A 130 0.31 -4.80 -14.42
C ILE A 130 1.72 -5.26 -14.78
N GLU A 131 2.46 -4.41 -15.48
CA GLU A 131 3.73 -4.76 -16.12
C GLU A 131 4.84 -4.99 -15.08
N GLU A 132 4.79 -4.25 -13.98
CA GLU A 132 5.69 -4.33 -12.85
C GLU A 132 5.61 -5.72 -12.20
N LEU A 133 4.40 -6.26 -12.04
CA LEU A 133 4.19 -7.61 -11.49
C LEU A 133 4.77 -8.68 -12.43
N ARG A 134 4.57 -8.52 -13.75
CA ARG A 134 5.16 -9.43 -14.73
C ARG A 134 6.68 -9.35 -14.79
N TRP A 135 7.24 -8.16 -14.65
CA TRP A 135 8.68 -7.96 -14.55
C TRP A 135 9.24 -8.69 -13.33
N ILE A 136 8.63 -8.56 -12.15
CA ILE A 136 9.03 -9.28 -10.94
C ILE A 136 8.98 -10.80 -11.17
N PHE A 137 7.89 -11.34 -11.73
CA PHE A 137 7.79 -12.77 -12.01
C PHE A 137 8.84 -13.26 -13.01
N SER A 138 9.20 -12.43 -13.99
CA SER A 138 10.26 -12.75 -14.95
C SER A 138 11.63 -12.88 -14.27
N LEU A 139 11.92 -12.01 -13.29
CA LEU A 139 13.17 -12.08 -12.52
C LEU A 139 13.23 -13.32 -11.63
N VAL A 140 12.14 -13.64 -10.93
CA VAL A 140 12.05 -14.85 -10.09
C VAL A 140 12.21 -16.10 -10.94
N ARG A 141 11.52 -16.17 -12.10
CA ARG A 141 11.64 -17.30 -13.03
C ARG A 141 13.05 -17.42 -13.61
N ALA A 142 13.72 -16.31 -13.90
CA ALA A 142 15.11 -16.31 -14.37
C ALA A 142 16.08 -16.80 -13.29
N ARG A 143 15.83 -16.49 -12.01
CA ARG A 143 16.64 -16.94 -10.88
C ARG A 143 16.45 -18.43 -10.57
N LEU A 144 15.22 -18.94 -10.68
CA LEU A 144 14.90 -20.36 -10.44
C LEU A 144 15.35 -21.30 -11.56
N ARG A 145 15.63 -20.76 -12.77
CA ARG A 145 16.20 -21.53 -13.90
C ARG A 145 17.73 -21.58 -13.90
N ARG A 146 18.39 -20.90 -12.96
CA ARG A 146 19.83 -21.04 -12.69
C ARG A 146 20.03 -21.98 -11.53
#